data_AF-A0A7W0WNS0-F1
#
_entry.id   AF-A0A7W0WNS0-F1
#
_cell.length_a   1.000
_cell.length_b   1.000
_cell.length_c   1.000
_cell.angle_alpha   90.00
_cell.angle_beta   90.00
_cell.angle_gamma   90.00
#
_symmetry.space_group_name_H-M   'P 1'
#
loop_
_entity.id
_entity.type
_entity.pdbx_description
1 polymer ?
#
loop_
_entity_poly.entity_id
_entity_poly.type
_entity_poly.pdbx_seq_one_letter_code
_entity_poly.pdbx_strand_id
1 'polypeptide(L)'
;MAADAAHFHESNLWSTPIRDLGLTIEGTRLEPILDELQAELRTAGVTRVRPRFYLSTEWGVPFETVAVAIPFYLARPDLTALHAERVGHVEGFDRADILRYLRHEMGHAVNYAYRLYDEQEWVKQFGAITQPYGEEYRPEPFSRRYVRHLPGWYAQKHPDEDWAETFAVWLTPGLDWRKAYGAWPVAAAKLAYCERTMAALREREPVVTDTDLDEDVGEIEYSLDHYYRDDPSAQGEMPPGLDGALLAIFEDLGADGETVADEALAPAAALIRRLEPELMANVFRWTGHFPERTRVLLRFLAERAGQLQQGYATNRETTAIVAFTTMVTGLAMNYVQRGSYLP
;
A
#
# COMPACT_ATOMS: atom_id res chain seq x y z
N MET A 1 34.94 -22.63 0.29
CA MET A 1 34.51 -22.04 1.56
C MET A 1 34.45 -20.54 1.37
N ALA A 2 33.30 -20.02 0.96
CA ALA A 2 33.02 -18.60 0.97
C ALA A 2 32.11 -18.36 2.19
N ALA A 3 32.67 -17.67 3.17
CA ALA A 3 31.98 -17.36 4.41
C ALA A 3 30.91 -16.28 4.14
N ASP A 4 29.73 -16.62 4.58
CA ASP A 4 28.57 -15.81 4.93
C ASP A 4 28.90 -14.33 5.25
N ALA A 5 28.41 -13.42 4.41
CA ALA A 5 28.36 -12.00 4.72
C ALA A 5 27.09 -11.74 5.55
N ALA A 6 27.12 -12.17 6.81
CA ALA A 6 26.16 -11.71 7.79
C ALA A 6 26.28 -10.18 7.87
N HIS A 7 25.27 -9.48 7.36
CA HIS A 7 25.11 -8.05 7.56
C HIS A 7 25.08 -7.79 9.07
N PHE A 8 26.15 -7.19 9.58
CA PHE A 8 26.26 -6.73 10.96
C PHE A 8 25.29 -5.53 11.11
N HIS A 9 24.00 -5.80 11.24
CA HIS A 9 23.06 -4.77 11.66
C HIS A 9 23.50 -4.34 13.06
N GLU A 10 23.82 -3.05 13.24
CA GLU A 10 24.20 -2.51 14.54
C GLU A 10 23.15 -2.91 15.57
N SER A 11 23.53 -3.78 16.50
CA SER A 11 22.64 -4.41 17.49
C SER A 11 21.91 -3.38 18.35
N ASN A 12 22.42 -2.15 18.39
CA ASN A 12 21.85 -1.03 19.14
C ASN A 12 20.69 -0.34 18.42
N LEU A 13 20.61 -0.36 17.09
CA LEU A 13 19.55 0.35 16.35
C LEU A 13 18.15 -0.22 16.67
N TRP A 14 18.08 -1.52 16.87
CA TRP A 14 16.85 -2.31 17.04
C TRP A 14 16.11 -2.05 18.35
N SER A 15 16.88 -1.91 19.44
CA SER A 15 16.36 -1.63 20.78
C SER A 15 16.23 -0.13 21.06
N THR A 16 16.70 0.72 20.15
CA THR A 16 16.61 2.18 20.32
C THR A 16 15.14 2.62 20.12
N PRO A 17 14.55 3.37 21.07
CA PRO A 17 13.26 4.03 20.86
C PRO A 17 13.25 4.84 19.58
N ILE A 18 12.14 4.83 18.83
CA ILE A 18 12.07 5.51 17.53
C ILE A 18 12.35 7.01 17.67
N ARG A 19 11.89 7.66 18.74
CA ARG A 19 12.22 9.08 19.03
C ARG A 19 13.72 9.37 19.16
N ASP A 20 14.50 8.39 19.62
CA ASP A 20 15.93 8.54 19.87
C ASP A 20 16.77 8.31 18.60
N LEU A 21 16.13 7.97 17.47
CA LEU A 21 16.80 7.81 16.16
C LEU A 21 17.20 9.15 15.53
N GLY A 22 16.72 10.28 16.07
CA GLY A 22 17.07 11.63 15.60
C GLY A 22 16.65 11.91 14.16
N LEU A 23 15.48 11.38 13.75
CA LEU A 23 14.99 11.48 12.38
C LEU A 23 14.45 12.87 12.09
N THR A 24 14.81 13.41 10.94
CA THR A 24 14.34 14.69 10.41
C THR A 24 13.95 14.55 8.95
N ILE A 25 13.21 15.52 8.41
CA ILE A 25 12.91 15.59 6.98
C ILE A 25 14.05 16.32 6.25
N GLU A 26 14.56 17.40 6.85
CA GLU A 26 15.62 18.24 6.32
C GLU A 26 16.89 17.45 6.08
N GLY A 27 17.53 17.66 4.93
CA GLY A 27 18.75 16.96 4.54
C GLY A 27 18.53 15.50 4.10
N THR A 28 17.29 15.02 4.03
CA THR A 28 16.96 13.67 3.54
C THR A 28 16.46 13.68 2.09
N ARG A 29 16.19 12.49 1.54
CA ARG A 29 15.55 12.36 0.22
C ARG A 29 14.13 12.94 0.16
N LEU A 30 13.47 13.17 1.30
CA LEU A 30 12.10 13.67 1.36
C LEU A 30 12.02 15.16 1.02
N GLU A 31 12.98 15.96 1.47
CA GLU A 31 13.00 17.42 1.28
C GLU A 31 12.80 17.85 -0.19
N PRO A 32 13.60 17.39 -1.18
CA PRO A 32 13.36 17.77 -2.58
C PRO A 32 12.05 17.22 -3.17
N ILE A 33 11.49 16.16 -2.59
CA ILE A 33 10.21 15.59 -3.02
C ILE A 33 9.04 16.44 -2.51
N LEU A 34 9.14 16.93 -1.28
CA LEU A 34 8.17 17.87 -0.71
C LEU A 34 8.20 19.20 -1.46
N ASP A 35 9.38 19.71 -1.83
CA ASP A 35 9.51 20.91 -2.66
C ASP A 35 8.81 20.77 -4.00
N GLU A 36 8.86 19.58 -4.61
CA GLU A 36 8.16 19.27 -5.84
C GLU A 36 6.65 19.24 -5.65
N LEU A 37 6.13 18.54 -4.63
CA LEU A 37 4.70 18.59 -4.29
C LEU A 37 4.24 20.04 -4.10
N GLN A 38 5.00 20.84 -3.38
CA GLN A 38 4.71 22.26 -3.17
C GLN A 38 4.69 23.05 -4.49
N ALA A 39 5.56 22.71 -5.45
CA ALA A 39 5.53 23.29 -6.79
C ALA A 39 4.30 22.86 -7.59
N GLU A 40 3.87 21.60 -7.49
CA GLU A 40 2.65 21.08 -8.10
C GLU A 40 1.42 21.82 -7.57
N LEU A 41 1.33 21.98 -6.25
CA LEU A 41 0.25 22.71 -5.59
C LEU A 41 0.17 24.17 -6.04
N ARG A 42 1.31 24.87 -6.08
CA ARG A 42 1.37 26.24 -6.60
C ARG A 42 0.91 26.31 -8.05
N THR A 43 1.34 25.37 -8.88
CA THR A 43 0.96 25.31 -10.31
C THR A 43 -0.53 25.07 -10.49
N ALA A 44 -1.13 24.22 -9.64
CA ALA A 44 -2.56 23.95 -9.62
C ALA A 44 -3.39 25.10 -9.00
N GLY A 45 -2.75 26.09 -8.38
CA GLY A 45 -3.38 27.22 -7.72
C GLY A 45 -3.82 26.94 -6.28
N VAL A 46 -3.30 25.89 -5.65
CA VAL A 46 -3.52 25.56 -4.24
C VAL A 46 -2.42 26.24 -3.42
N THR A 47 -2.63 27.51 -3.07
CA THR A 47 -1.60 28.35 -2.42
C THR A 47 -1.96 28.80 -1.00
N ARG A 48 -3.23 28.67 -0.61
CA ARG A 48 -3.76 29.12 0.69
C ARG A 48 -3.64 28.07 1.78
N VAL A 49 -3.70 26.78 1.42
CA VAL A 49 -3.45 25.67 2.35
C VAL A 49 -1.95 25.45 2.46
N ARG A 50 -1.42 25.51 3.68
CA ARG A 50 0.00 25.33 3.97
C ARG A 50 0.17 24.14 4.92
N PRO A 51 0.42 22.93 4.40
CA PRO A 51 0.53 21.76 5.25
C PRO A 51 1.80 21.80 6.10
N ARG A 52 1.74 21.21 7.29
CA ARG A 52 2.92 20.87 8.10
C ARG A 52 3.26 19.40 7.84
N PHE A 53 4.43 19.13 7.25
CA PHE A 53 4.92 17.77 7.11
C PHE A 53 5.67 17.34 8.35
N TYR A 54 5.47 16.11 8.78
CA TYR A 54 6.16 15.51 9.92
C TYR A 54 6.35 14.01 9.70
N LEU A 55 7.21 13.40 10.51
CA LEU A 55 7.44 11.96 10.44
C LEU A 55 6.55 11.26 11.48
N SER A 56 5.95 10.14 11.10
CA SER A 56 5.08 9.31 11.94
C SER A 56 5.27 7.83 11.57
N THR A 57 4.42 6.94 12.06
CA THR A 57 4.43 5.50 11.77
C THR A 57 3.83 5.16 10.41
N GLU A 58 2.87 5.95 9.95
CA GLU A 58 2.12 5.73 8.71
C GLU A 58 1.82 7.03 7.95
N TRP A 59 1.29 6.89 6.73
CA TRP A 59 0.74 8.00 5.96
C TRP A 59 -0.61 8.42 6.56
N GLY A 60 -0.87 9.72 6.63
CA GLY A 60 -2.17 10.19 7.09
C GLY A 60 -2.24 11.70 7.30
N VAL A 61 -3.46 12.15 7.58
CA VAL A 61 -3.75 13.51 8.04
C VAL A 61 -4.70 13.42 9.23
N PRO A 62 -4.30 13.89 10.43
CA PRO A 62 -5.21 13.92 11.57
C PRO A 62 -6.47 14.74 11.23
N PHE A 63 -7.64 14.22 11.61
CA PHE A 63 -8.92 14.82 11.25
C PHE A 63 -9.02 16.29 11.72
N GLU A 64 -9.53 17.17 10.85
CA GLU A 64 -9.55 18.63 11.08
C GLU A 64 -8.17 19.28 11.31
N THR A 65 -7.12 18.76 10.68
CA THR A 65 -5.81 19.42 10.61
C THR A 65 -5.32 19.59 9.17
N VAL A 66 -4.19 20.29 9.01
CA VAL A 66 -3.38 20.30 7.78
C VAL A 66 -1.99 19.70 8.01
N ALA A 67 -1.85 18.84 9.03
CA ALA A 67 -0.62 18.12 9.29
C ALA A 67 -0.56 16.83 8.46
N VAL A 68 0.47 16.66 7.65
CA VAL A 68 0.65 15.49 6.78
C VAL A 68 1.74 14.60 7.35
N ALA A 69 1.32 13.42 7.82
CA ALA A 69 2.18 12.39 8.36
C ALA A 69 2.91 11.65 7.23
N ILE A 70 4.21 11.42 7.42
CA ILE A 70 5.05 10.67 6.49
C ILE A 70 5.70 9.53 7.27
N PRO A 71 5.65 8.28 6.80
CA PRO A 71 6.27 7.17 7.51
C PRO A 71 7.78 7.39 7.73
N PHE A 72 8.22 7.27 8.98
CA PHE A 72 9.58 7.58 9.41
C PHE A 72 10.64 6.74 8.67
N TYR A 73 10.28 5.53 8.23
CA TYR A 73 11.18 4.63 7.52
C TYR A 73 11.58 5.17 6.14
N LEU A 74 10.89 6.19 5.61
CA LEU A 74 11.25 6.85 4.35
C LEU A 74 12.34 7.91 4.53
N ALA A 75 12.61 8.36 5.76
CA ALA A 75 13.60 9.39 6.05
C ALA A 75 15.04 8.91 5.78
N ARG A 76 15.31 7.60 5.94
CA ARG A 76 16.64 7.01 5.73
C ARG A 76 16.60 5.71 4.92
N PRO A 77 17.57 5.48 4.01
CA PRO A 77 17.62 4.26 3.18
C PRO A 77 17.71 2.94 3.96
N ASP A 78 18.40 2.93 5.10
CA ASP A 78 18.55 1.73 5.93
C ASP A 78 17.24 1.34 6.62
N LEU A 79 16.47 2.32 7.09
CA LEU A 79 15.11 2.09 7.61
C LEU A 79 14.14 1.65 6.51
N THR A 80 14.26 2.22 5.30
CA THR A 80 13.44 1.78 4.15
C THR A 80 13.74 0.33 3.80
N ALA A 81 15.01 -0.05 3.75
CA ALA A 81 15.43 -1.43 3.48
C ALA A 81 14.94 -2.38 4.59
N LEU A 82 14.99 -1.94 5.84
CA LEU A 82 14.47 -2.70 6.97
C LEU A 82 12.96 -2.92 6.85
N HIS A 83 12.20 -1.87 6.57
CA HIS A 83 10.76 -1.97 6.38
C HIS A 83 10.43 -2.96 5.25
N ALA A 84 11.17 -2.89 4.13
CA ALA A 84 11.02 -3.83 3.02
C ALA A 84 11.26 -5.28 3.44
N GLU A 85 12.28 -5.55 4.27
CA GLU A 85 12.56 -6.89 4.76
C GLU A 85 11.46 -7.41 5.69
N ARG A 86 10.99 -6.57 6.63
CA ARG A 86 10.03 -6.95 7.67
C ARG A 86 8.59 -7.06 7.14
N VAL A 87 8.16 -6.08 6.37
CA VAL A 87 6.76 -5.96 5.89
C VAL A 87 6.60 -6.52 4.48
N GLY A 88 7.64 -6.52 3.65
CA GLY A 88 7.60 -7.04 2.28
C GLY A 88 7.01 -6.07 1.25
N HIS A 89 6.20 -5.11 1.69
CA HIS A 89 5.69 -3.99 0.89
C HIS A 89 6.21 -2.67 1.47
N VAL A 90 6.58 -1.73 0.61
CA VAL A 90 7.02 -0.38 1.03
C VAL A 90 6.15 0.63 0.30
N GLU A 91 5.34 1.34 1.05
CA GLU A 91 4.59 2.50 0.56
C GLU A 91 5.53 3.70 0.46
N GLY A 92 5.85 4.14 -0.76
CA GLY A 92 6.83 5.22 -0.98
C GLY A 92 8.25 4.72 -1.29
N PHE A 93 8.41 3.57 -1.94
CA PHE A 93 9.74 3.00 -2.24
C PHE A 93 10.63 3.98 -3.04
N ASP A 94 10.06 4.61 -4.06
CA ASP A 94 10.75 5.56 -4.93
C ASP A 94 10.11 6.96 -4.89
N ARG A 95 10.74 7.91 -5.60
CA ARG A 95 10.26 9.30 -5.67
C ARG A 95 8.83 9.41 -6.21
N ALA A 96 8.49 8.65 -7.26
CA ALA A 96 7.18 8.74 -7.88
C ALA A 96 6.10 8.20 -6.94
N ASP A 97 6.43 7.15 -6.18
CA ASP A 97 5.56 6.55 -5.19
C ASP A 97 5.36 7.45 -3.97
N ILE A 98 6.41 8.09 -3.45
CA ILE A 98 6.28 9.10 -2.37
C ILE A 98 5.36 10.25 -2.80
N LEU A 99 5.54 10.79 -4.01
CA LEU A 99 4.63 11.82 -4.54
C LEU A 99 3.20 11.32 -4.70
N ARG A 100 3.02 10.03 -5.00
CA ARG A 100 1.70 9.42 -5.12
C ARG A 100 0.94 9.51 -3.78
N TYR A 101 1.55 9.06 -2.68
CA TYR A 101 0.94 9.17 -1.35
C TYR A 101 0.80 10.61 -0.90
N LEU A 102 1.82 11.46 -1.08
CA LEU A 102 1.72 12.89 -0.73
C LEU A 102 0.57 13.63 -1.42
N ARG A 103 0.29 13.35 -2.69
CA ARG A 103 -0.86 13.95 -3.39
C ARG A 103 -2.19 13.48 -2.82
N HIS A 104 -2.25 12.22 -2.38
CA HIS A 104 -3.42 11.65 -1.71
C HIS A 104 -3.64 12.32 -0.34
N GLU A 105 -2.61 12.37 0.52
CA GLU A 105 -2.69 13.03 1.82
C GLU A 105 -3.03 14.52 1.71
N MET A 106 -2.50 15.20 0.70
CA MET A 106 -2.86 16.58 0.43
C MET A 106 -4.35 16.74 0.08
N GLY A 107 -4.97 15.71 -0.50
CA GLY A 107 -6.41 15.64 -0.70
C GLY A 107 -7.18 15.72 0.61
N HIS A 108 -6.79 14.92 1.61
CA HIS A 108 -7.37 15.00 2.96
C HIS A 108 -7.14 16.38 3.59
N ALA A 109 -5.90 16.87 3.58
CA ALA A 109 -5.57 18.17 4.15
C ALA A 109 -6.39 19.31 3.50
N VAL A 110 -6.62 19.30 2.18
CA VAL A 110 -7.50 20.27 1.51
C VAL A 110 -8.97 20.06 1.91
N ASN A 111 -9.43 18.81 2.03
CA ASN A 111 -10.80 18.50 2.47
C ASN A 111 -11.08 19.15 3.83
N TYR A 112 -10.16 18.95 4.77
CA TYR A 112 -10.27 19.41 6.15
C TYR A 112 -10.08 20.92 6.26
N ALA A 113 -9.08 21.48 5.56
CA ALA A 113 -8.82 22.92 5.51
C ALA A 113 -10.07 23.75 5.19
N TYR A 114 -10.93 23.25 4.31
CA TYR A 114 -12.15 23.95 3.87
C TYR A 114 -13.46 23.33 4.38
N ARG A 115 -13.40 22.22 5.13
CA ARG A 115 -14.55 21.40 5.54
C ARG A 115 -15.47 21.04 4.37
N LEU A 116 -14.91 20.64 3.24
CA LEU A 116 -15.70 20.35 2.03
C LEU A 116 -16.67 19.19 2.27
N TYR A 117 -16.33 18.28 3.17
CA TYR A 117 -17.17 17.16 3.59
C TYR A 117 -18.53 17.55 4.19
N ASP A 118 -18.72 18.78 4.65
CA ASP A 118 -20.01 19.29 5.12
C ASP A 118 -20.90 19.82 3.96
N GLU A 119 -20.32 20.01 2.77
CA GLU A 119 -21.05 20.54 1.62
C GLU A 119 -22.00 19.51 1.01
N GLN A 120 -23.23 19.94 0.72
CA GLN A 120 -24.26 19.04 0.17
C GLN A 120 -23.84 18.39 -1.16
N GLU A 121 -23.09 19.11 -2.01
CA GLU A 121 -22.60 18.53 -3.27
C GLU A 121 -21.51 17.49 -3.03
N TRP A 122 -20.58 17.74 -2.11
CA TRP A 122 -19.56 16.76 -1.71
C TRP A 122 -20.20 15.45 -1.25
N VAL A 123 -21.16 15.54 -0.33
CA VAL A 123 -21.89 14.37 0.19
C VAL A 123 -22.63 13.62 -0.91
N LYS A 124 -23.17 14.32 -1.93
CA LYS A 124 -23.81 13.68 -3.08
C LYS A 124 -22.82 12.92 -3.97
N GLN A 125 -21.58 13.39 -4.08
CA GLN A 125 -20.55 12.79 -4.94
C GLN A 125 -19.85 11.61 -4.26
N PHE A 126 -19.50 11.74 -2.98
CA PHE A 126 -18.62 10.82 -2.26
C PHE A 126 -19.35 10.00 -1.18
N GLY A 127 -20.42 10.53 -0.60
CA GLY A 127 -21.13 9.95 0.54
C GLY A 127 -20.88 10.71 1.84
N ALA A 128 -21.43 10.25 2.96
CA ALA A 128 -21.24 10.92 4.26
C ALA A 128 -19.86 10.57 4.86
N ILE A 129 -19.09 11.58 5.26
CA ILE A 129 -17.78 11.38 5.92
C ILE A 129 -17.90 10.73 7.31
N THR A 130 -19.09 10.76 7.91
CA THR A 130 -19.36 10.13 9.22
C THR A 130 -19.58 8.62 9.14
N GLN A 131 -19.37 8.03 7.96
CA GLN A 131 -19.39 6.58 7.84
C GLN A 131 -18.28 5.98 8.71
N PRO A 132 -18.52 4.83 9.37
CA PRO A 132 -17.48 4.17 10.13
C PRO A 132 -16.32 3.81 9.21
N TYR A 133 -15.11 4.16 9.64
CA TYR A 133 -13.90 3.79 8.93
C TYR A 133 -13.61 2.31 9.19
N GLY A 134 -13.72 1.48 8.16
CA GLY A 134 -13.50 0.03 8.28
C GLY A 134 -12.03 -0.32 8.07
N GLU A 135 -11.45 -1.12 8.96
CA GLU A 135 -10.11 -1.70 8.77
C GLU A 135 -10.06 -2.58 7.50
N GLU A 136 -11.13 -3.35 7.28
CA GLU A 136 -11.31 -4.16 6.08
C GLU A 136 -12.41 -3.54 5.21
N TYR A 137 -12.11 -3.34 3.92
CA TYR A 137 -13.07 -2.93 2.91
C TYR A 137 -13.13 -3.95 1.78
N ARG A 138 -14.30 -4.05 1.12
CA ARG A 138 -14.57 -5.02 0.06
C ARG A 138 -14.76 -4.28 -1.25
N PRO A 139 -13.67 -3.89 -1.94
CA PRO A 139 -13.80 -3.14 -3.17
C PRO A 139 -14.48 -3.98 -4.24
N GLU A 140 -15.14 -3.31 -5.18
CA GLU A 140 -15.58 -3.87 -6.46
C GLU A 140 -14.47 -3.62 -7.50
N PRO A 141 -13.63 -4.62 -7.83
CA PRO A 141 -12.58 -4.44 -8.81
C PRO A 141 -13.17 -4.06 -10.17
N PHE A 142 -12.45 -3.22 -10.89
CA PHE A 142 -12.82 -2.68 -12.20
C PHE A 142 -14.05 -1.78 -12.22
N SER A 143 -14.59 -1.39 -11.06
CA SER A 143 -15.64 -0.38 -10.98
C SER A 143 -15.23 0.90 -11.71
N ARG A 144 -16.19 1.46 -12.46
CA ARG A 144 -16.05 2.74 -13.20
C ARG A 144 -16.61 3.92 -12.40
N ARG A 145 -17.00 3.68 -11.15
CA ARG A 145 -17.56 4.71 -10.25
C ARG A 145 -16.49 5.52 -9.52
N TYR A 146 -15.26 5.02 -9.52
CA TYR A 146 -14.16 5.56 -8.72
C TYR A 146 -12.96 5.83 -9.62
N VAL A 147 -12.20 6.85 -9.24
CA VAL A 147 -10.85 7.03 -9.78
C VAL A 147 -9.92 5.96 -9.19
N ARG A 148 -8.70 5.86 -9.73
CA ARG A 148 -7.66 4.96 -9.23
C ARG A 148 -6.34 5.70 -9.20
N HIS A 149 -5.86 5.99 -8.00
CA HIS A 149 -4.57 6.61 -7.76
C HIS A 149 -3.70 5.69 -6.92
N LEU A 150 -4.13 5.38 -5.69
CA LEU A 150 -3.54 4.34 -4.86
C LEU A 150 -3.96 2.92 -5.30
N PRO A 151 -3.13 1.89 -5.02
CA PRO A 151 -3.45 0.51 -5.34
C PRO A 151 -4.55 -0.03 -4.42
N GLY A 152 -5.07 -1.22 -4.70
CA GLY A 152 -6.05 -1.86 -3.82
C GLY A 152 -7.45 -1.25 -3.89
N TRP A 153 -7.73 -0.45 -4.92
CA TRP A 153 -9.04 0.18 -5.11
C TRP A 153 -9.42 1.13 -3.96
N TYR A 154 -8.42 1.83 -3.41
CA TYR A 154 -8.48 2.54 -2.14
C TYR A 154 -9.59 3.60 -2.06
N ALA A 155 -9.94 4.24 -3.18
CA ALA A 155 -11.09 5.15 -3.30
C ALA A 155 -12.44 4.54 -2.84
N GLN A 156 -12.54 3.22 -2.71
CA GLN A 156 -13.75 2.52 -2.25
C GLN A 156 -13.78 2.26 -0.74
N LYS A 157 -12.70 2.56 -0.01
CA LYS A 157 -12.57 2.29 1.42
C LYS A 157 -13.48 3.18 2.27
N HIS A 158 -13.48 4.48 1.97
CA HIS A 158 -14.29 5.47 2.69
C HIS A 158 -14.54 6.71 1.80
N PRO A 159 -15.63 7.48 1.98
CA PRO A 159 -15.88 8.70 1.19
C PRO A 159 -14.74 9.73 1.21
N ASP A 160 -14.02 9.80 2.32
CA ASP A 160 -12.86 10.68 2.44
C ASP A 160 -11.71 10.22 1.52
N GLU A 161 -11.50 8.90 1.41
CA GLU A 161 -10.52 8.30 0.49
C GLU A 161 -10.90 8.53 -0.97
N ASP A 162 -12.19 8.44 -1.29
CA ASP A 162 -12.70 8.71 -2.63
C ASP A 162 -12.43 10.16 -3.05
N TRP A 163 -12.56 11.10 -2.11
CA TRP A 163 -12.16 12.49 -2.31
C TRP A 163 -10.64 12.64 -2.47
N ALA A 164 -9.85 12.08 -1.56
CA ALA A 164 -8.40 12.18 -1.58
C ALA A 164 -7.79 11.61 -2.87
N GLU A 165 -8.27 10.45 -3.31
CA GLU A 165 -7.93 9.84 -4.60
C GLU A 165 -8.34 10.74 -5.78
N THR A 166 -9.54 11.32 -5.74
CA THR A 166 -10.03 12.24 -6.79
C THR A 166 -9.16 13.48 -6.90
N PHE A 167 -8.82 14.08 -5.76
CA PHE A 167 -7.93 15.23 -5.68
C PHE A 167 -6.54 14.90 -6.22
N ALA A 168 -5.98 13.75 -5.82
CA ALA A 168 -4.65 13.34 -6.25
C ALA A 168 -4.56 13.09 -7.77
N VAL A 169 -5.58 12.48 -8.37
CA VAL A 169 -5.69 12.37 -9.84
C VAL A 169 -5.77 13.74 -10.50
N TRP A 170 -6.56 14.66 -9.97
CA TRP A 170 -6.68 16.02 -10.50
C TRP A 170 -5.35 16.80 -10.41
N LEU A 171 -4.62 16.65 -9.31
CA LEU A 171 -3.35 17.33 -9.05
C LEU A 171 -2.18 16.77 -9.87
N THR A 172 -2.23 15.48 -10.26
CA THR A 172 -1.12 14.79 -10.90
C THR A 172 -0.66 15.48 -12.20
N PRO A 173 0.59 15.99 -12.26
CA PRO A 173 1.06 16.72 -13.44
C PRO A 173 1.08 15.86 -14.70
N GLY A 174 0.65 16.45 -15.82
CA GLY A 174 0.66 15.80 -17.13
C GLY A 174 -0.41 14.72 -17.33
N LEU A 175 -1.20 14.39 -16.31
CA LEU A 175 -2.32 13.45 -16.45
C LEU A 175 -3.55 14.14 -17.05
N ASP A 176 -3.90 13.78 -18.28
CA ASP A 176 -5.17 14.17 -18.87
C ASP A 176 -6.30 13.29 -18.32
N TRP A 177 -6.81 13.68 -17.15
CA TRP A 177 -7.88 12.94 -16.46
C TRP A 177 -9.17 12.89 -17.29
N ARG A 178 -9.43 13.89 -18.16
CA ARG A 178 -10.62 13.88 -19.03
C ARG A 178 -10.53 12.77 -20.05
N LYS A 179 -9.35 12.55 -20.62
CA LYS A 179 -9.09 11.40 -21.50
C LYS A 179 -9.13 10.08 -20.74
N ALA A 180 -8.53 10.01 -19.55
CA ALA A 180 -8.45 8.79 -18.75
C ALA A 180 -9.82 8.31 -18.22
N TYR A 181 -10.65 9.24 -17.75
CA TYR A 181 -11.91 8.96 -17.05
C TYR A 181 -13.16 9.41 -17.81
N GLY A 182 -13.06 10.03 -18.99
CA GLY A 182 -14.21 10.58 -19.71
C GLY A 182 -15.29 9.54 -20.10
N ALA A 183 -14.93 8.27 -20.20
CA ALA A 183 -15.87 7.17 -20.43
C ALA A 183 -16.53 6.63 -19.14
N TRP A 184 -16.16 7.16 -17.98
CA TRP A 184 -16.57 6.72 -16.65
C TRP A 184 -17.37 7.85 -15.98
N PRO A 185 -18.68 7.98 -16.26
CA PRO A 185 -19.43 9.19 -15.99
C PRO A 185 -19.45 9.61 -14.51
N VAL A 186 -19.47 8.64 -13.58
CA VAL A 186 -19.47 8.91 -12.14
C VAL A 186 -18.10 9.41 -11.67
N ALA A 187 -17.00 8.74 -12.06
CA ALA A 187 -15.65 9.19 -11.72
C ALA A 187 -15.32 10.54 -12.37
N ALA A 188 -15.73 10.75 -13.62
CA ALA A 188 -15.59 12.03 -14.32
C ALA A 188 -16.37 13.16 -13.64
N ALA A 189 -17.56 12.87 -13.08
CA ALA A 189 -18.33 13.86 -12.34
C ALA A 189 -17.62 14.31 -11.05
N LYS A 190 -16.99 13.38 -10.32
CA LYS A 190 -16.15 13.69 -9.14
C LYS A 190 -14.95 14.55 -9.50
N LEU A 191 -14.24 14.22 -10.58
CA LEU A 191 -13.10 15.03 -11.06
C LEU A 191 -13.53 16.42 -11.53
N ALA A 192 -14.67 16.52 -12.22
CA ALA A 192 -15.24 17.81 -12.61
C ALA A 192 -15.71 18.62 -11.39
N TYR A 193 -16.22 17.98 -10.34
CA TYR A 193 -16.52 18.63 -9.07
C TYR A 193 -15.24 19.17 -8.44
N CYS A 194 -14.21 18.33 -8.26
CA CYS A 194 -12.91 18.71 -7.72
C CYS A 194 -12.32 19.91 -8.47
N GLU A 195 -12.26 19.88 -9.80
CA GLU A 195 -11.71 20.98 -10.60
C GLU A 195 -12.45 22.31 -10.37
N ARG A 196 -13.79 22.30 -10.32
CA ARG A 196 -14.59 23.51 -10.05
C ARG A 196 -14.38 24.01 -8.62
N THR A 197 -14.36 23.10 -7.65
CA THR A 197 -14.16 23.43 -6.24
C THR A 197 -12.79 24.06 -6.02
N MET A 198 -11.73 23.47 -6.55
CA MET A 198 -10.37 24.02 -6.42
C MET A 198 -10.22 25.38 -7.12
N ALA A 199 -10.91 25.60 -8.24
CA ALA A 199 -10.96 26.92 -8.88
C ALA A 199 -11.65 27.97 -8.00
N ALA A 200 -12.74 27.61 -7.33
CA ALA A 200 -13.48 28.51 -6.44
C ALA A 200 -12.73 28.84 -5.14
N LEU A 201 -11.92 27.89 -4.64
CA LEU A 201 -11.16 28.04 -3.39
C LEU A 201 -9.84 28.79 -3.55
N ARG A 202 -9.36 29.02 -4.78
CA ARG A 202 -8.03 29.58 -5.08
C ARG A 202 -7.67 30.83 -4.27
N GLU A 203 -8.61 31.75 -4.09
CA GLU A 203 -8.40 33.00 -3.35
C GLU A 203 -9.02 33.00 -1.94
N ARG A 204 -9.59 31.87 -1.52
CA ARG A 204 -10.28 31.72 -0.24
C ARG A 204 -9.31 31.20 0.81
N GLU A 205 -9.28 31.85 1.97
CA GLU A 205 -8.53 31.36 3.12
C GLU A 205 -9.16 30.07 3.69
N PRO A 206 -8.33 29.10 4.12
CA PRO A 206 -8.82 27.91 4.78
C PRO A 206 -9.48 28.26 6.11
N VAL A 207 -10.51 27.50 6.46
CA VAL A 207 -11.24 27.61 7.73
C VAL A 207 -10.46 26.92 8.85
N VAL A 208 -9.82 25.80 8.52
CA VAL A 208 -8.98 25.01 9.41
C VAL A 208 -7.51 25.24 9.03
N THR A 209 -6.71 25.62 10.02
CA THR A 209 -5.25 25.85 9.88
C THR A 209 -4.46 25.10 10.96
N ASP A 210 -5.13 24.20 11.68
CA ASP A 210 -4.54 23.44 12.77
C ASP A 210 -3.42 22.53 12.26
N THR A 211 -2.37 22.36 13.05
CA THR A 211 -1.18 21.58 12.72
C THR A 211 -0.76 20.66 13.86
N ASP A 212 -1.72 20.30 14.72
CA ASP A 212 -1.56 19.25 15.71
C ASP A 212 -1.17 17.94 15.02
N LEU A 213 -0.28 17.21 15.67
CA LEU A 213 0.33 16.00 15.13
C LEU A 213 -0.31 14.77 15.79
N ASP A 214 -0.32 13.65 15.06
CA ASP A 214 -0.70 12.35 15.61
C ASP A 214 0.46 11.38 15.46
N GLU A 215 0.82 10.70 16.54
CA GLU A 215 1.96 9.79 16.62
C GLU A 215 3.26 10.39 16.00
N ASP A 216 3.63 11.61 16.39
CA ASP A 216 4.87 12.25 15.92
C ASP A 216 6.09 11.40 16.28
N VAL A 217 7.03 11.26 15.35
CA VAL A 217 8.23 10.42 15.52
C VAL A 217 9.02 10.80 16.79
N GLY A 218 9.01 12.08 17.18
CA GLY A 218 9.68 12.58 18.37
C GLY A 218 9.05 12.13 19.69
N GLU A 219 7.83 11.59 19.65
CA GLU A 219 7.07 11.11 20.80
C GLU A 219 7.01 9.59 20.89
N ILE A 220 7.47 8.86 19.86
CA ILE A 220 7.39 7.39 19.81
C ILE A 220 8.44 6.76 20.75
N GLU A 221 7.97 6.27 21.90
CA GLU A 221 8.82 5.71 22.95
C GLU A 221 9.24 4.25 22.72
N TYR A 222 8.56 3.54 21.83
CA TYR A 222 8.88 2.14 21.55
C TYR A 222 9.96 2.00 20.47
N SER A 223 10.67 0.86 20.50
CA SER A 223 11.78 0.60 19.59
C SER A 223 11.35 0.04 18.24
N LEU A 224 12.26 0.01 17.27
CA LEU A 224 12.03 -0.65 15.98
C LEU A 224 11.65 -2.13 16.14
N ASP A 225 12.27 -2.84 17.08
CA ASP A 225 11.89 -4.23 17.39
C ASP A 225 10.47 -4.37 17.92
N HIS A 226 9.95 -3.35 18.62
CA HIS A 226 8.56 -3.37 19.04
C HIS A 226 7.63 -3.07 17.88
N TYR A 227 7.95 -2.06 17.07
CA TYR A 227 7.18 -1.67 15.90
C TYR A 227 7.01 -2.83 14.90
N TYR A 228 8.08 -3.58 14.64
CA TYR A 228 8.05 -4.72 13.72
C TYR A 228 7.74 -6.06 14.39
N ARG A 229 7.28 -6.07 15.65
CA ARG A 229 6.95 -7.32 16.32
C ARG A 229 5.74 -7.94 15.63
N ASP A 230 5.91 -9.16 15.12
CA ASP A 230 4.80 -9.93 14.55
C ASP A 230 3.65 -10.01 15.58
N ASP A 231 2.46 -9.54 15.20
CA ASP A 231 1.25 -9.81 15.96
C ASP A 231 0.77 -11.23 15.65
N PRO A 232 0.82 -12.17 16.61
CA PRO A 232 0.35 -13.54 16.39
C PRO A 232 -1.15 -13.59 16.05
N SER A 233 -1.92 -12.58 16.43
CA SER A 233 -3.35 -12.48 16.14
C SER A 233 -3.65 -12.13 14.67
N ALA A 234 -2.68 -11.55 13.95
CA ALA A 234 -2.77 -11.29 12.52
C ALA A 234 -2.59 -12.57 11.68
N GLN A 235 -2.18 -13.69 12.28
CA GLN A 235 -2.17 -15.01 11.67
C GLN A 235 -3.61 -15.54 11.64
N GLY A 236 -4.42 -15.05 10.70
CA GLY A 236 -5.74 -15.63 10.43
C GLY A 236 -5.65 -17.14 10.19
N GLU A 237 -6.72 -17.88 10.50
CA GLU A 237 -6.75 -19.34 10.27
C GLU A 237 -6.54 -19.64 8.77
N MET A 238 -5.44 -20.34 8.48
CA MET A 238 -5.14 -20.81 7.14
C MET A 238 -6.09 -21.96 6.77
N PRO A 239 -6.71 -21.94 5.58
CA PRO A 239 -7.72 -22.92 5.23
C PRO A 239 -7.09 -24.31 5.04
N PRO A 240 -7.71 -25.38 5.53
CA PRO A 240 -7.30 -26.74 5.20
C PRO A 240 -7.52 -27.03 3.71
N GLY A 241 -6.76 -27.95 3.14
CA GLY A 241 -7.01 -28.47 1.79
C GLY A 241 -6.32 -27.74 0.62
N LEU A 242 -5.40 -26.81 0.90
CA LEU A 242 -4.59 -26.17 -0.14
C LEU A 242 -3.49 -27.09 -0.72
N ASP A 243 -3.19 -28.20 -0.07
CA ASP A 243 -2.22 -29.19 -0.56
C ASP A 243 -2.56 -29.72 -1.95
N GLY A 244 -3.84 -30.01 -2.21
CA GLY A 244 -4.28 -30.50 -3.52
C GLY A 244 -4.05 -29.50 -4.65
N ALA A 245 -4.12 -28.19 -4.34
CA ALA A 245 -3.82 -27.14 -5.31
C ALA A 245 -2.31 -27.05 -5.58
N LEU A 246 -1.46 -27.21 -4.55
CA LEU A 246 -0.01 -27.29 -4.73
C LEU A 246 0.39 -28.50 -5.58
N LEU A 247 -0.18 -29.68 -5.30
CA LEU A 247 0.06 -30.92 -6.06
C LEU A 247 -0.43 -30.84 -7.51
N ALA A 248 -1.41 -29.97 -7.81
CA ALA A 248 -1.90 -29.76 -9.16
C ALA A 248 -1.03 -28.78 -9.97
N ILE A 249 -0.22 -27.97 -9.30
CA ILE A 249 0.64 -26.94 -9.90
C ILE A 249 2.09 -27.41 -10.04
N PHE A 250 2.57 -28.13 -9.03
CA PHE A 250 3.95 -28.57 -8.89
C PHE A 250 4.09 -30.08 -9.08
N GLU A 251 5.34 -30.56 -9.11
CA GLU A 251 5.71 -31.96 -9.33
C GLU A 251 6.46 -32.53 -8.11
N ASP A 252 6.34 -33.83 -7.86
CA ASP A 252 7.03 -34.49 -6.73
C ASP A 252 8.55 -34.49 -6.93
N LEU A 253 9.31 -33.91 -5.99
CA LEU A 253 10.78 -33.89 -6.03
C LEU A 253 11.44 -35.27 -5.87
N GLY A 254 10.68 -36.27 -5.40
CA GLY A 254 11.18 -37.60 -5.05
C GLY A 254 10.43 -38.76 -5.72
N ALA A 255 9.65 -38.52 -6.77
CA ALA A 255 9.00 -39.61 -7.49
C ALA A 255 10.04 -40.39 -8.33
N ASP A 256 10.40 -41.58 -7.87
CA ASP A 256 11.23 -42.58 -8.57
C ASP A 256 10.55 -43.20 -9.81
N GLY A 257 9.52 -42.55 -10.36
CA GLY A 257 8.71 -43.08 -11.45
C GLY A 257 9.00 -42.36 -12.74
N GLU A 258 9.67 -43.04 -13.68
CA GLU A 258 9.76 -42.77 -15.13
C GLU A 258 9.15 -41.42 -15.59
N THR A 259 9.71 -40.30 -15.14
CA THR A 259 9.36 -39.00 -15.69
C THR A 259 10.10 -38.86 -17.00
N VAL A 260 9.37 -38.45 -18.02
CA VAL A 260 9.81 -38.34 -19.42
C VAL A 260 10.87 -37.22 -19.62
N ALA A 261 11.48 -36.70 -18.55
CA ALA A 261 12.50 -35.66 -18.64
C ALA A 261 13.59 -35.88 -17.58
N ASP A 262 14.80 -36.10 -18.08
CA ASP A 262 16.09 -36.09 -17.39
C ASP A 262 16.46 -34.66 -16.92
N GLU A 263 15.52 -33.96 -16.28
CA GLU A 263 15.58 -32.51 -16.03
C GLU A 263 15.55 -32.17 -14.54
N ALA A 264 16.46 -31.28 -14.13
CA ALA A 264 16.60 -30.87 -12.74
C ALA A 264 15.36 -30.08 -12.26
N LEU A 265 14.70 -30.63 -11.25
CA LEU A 265 13.63 -29.95 -10.53
C LEU A 265 14.21 -28.95 -9.52
N ALA A 266 13.62 -27.75 -9.47
CA ALA A 266 13.90 -26.76 -8.45
C ALA A 266 12.79 -26.77 -7.38
N PRO A 267 13.11 -26.49 -6.09
CA PRO A 267 12.11 -26.53 -5.03
C PRO A 267 11.02 -25.44 -5.17
N ALA A 268 9.75 -25.84 -5.09
CA ALA A 268 8.61 -24.91 -5.18
C ALA A 268 8.61 -23.90 -4.02
N ALA A 269 8.98 -24.32 -2.81
CA ALA A 269 9.08 -23.43 -1.65
C ALA A 269 10.05 -22.25 -1.88
N ALA A 270 11.15 -22.49 -2.60
CA ALA A 270 12.12 -21.46 -2.93
C ALA A 270 11.56 -20.47 -3.97
N LEU A 271 10.81 -20.97 -4.96
CA LEU A 271 10.10 -20.13 -5.92
C LEU A 271 9.07 -19.24 -5.22
N ILE A 272 8.24 -19.79 -4.33
CA ILE A 272 7.20 -19.04 -3.63
C ILE A 272 7.81 -17.88 -2.82
N ARG A 273 8.88 -18.15 -2.05
CA ARG A 273 9.59 -17.11 -1.29
C ARG A 273 10.22 -16.04 -2.18
N ARG A 274 10.72 -16.43 -3.36
CA ARG A 274 11.28 -15.49 -4.33
C ARG A 274 10.21 -14.56 -4.92
N LEU A 275 9.01 -15.09 -5.18
CA LEU A 275 7.89 -14.32 -5.72
C LEU A 275 7.20 -13.44 -4.68
N GLU A 276 7.39 -13.71 -3.38
CA GLU A 276 6.65 -13.10 -2.27
C GLU A 276 6.52 -11.56 -2.37
N PRO A 277 7.61 -10.77 -2.52
CA PRO A 277 7.51 -9.31 -2.51
C PRO A 277 6.67 -8.76 -3.68
N GLU A 278 6.91 -9.26 -4.89
CA GLU A 278 6.22 -8.79 -6.09
C GLU A 278 4.77 -9.28 -6.13
N LEU A 279 4.51 -10.51 -5.65
CA LEU A 279 3.18 -11.09 -5.63
C LEU A 279 2.29 -10.39 -4.60
N MET A 280 2.81 -10.03 -3.43
CA MET A 280 2.08 -9.22 -2.44
C MET A 280 1.61 -7.89 -3.03
N ALA A 281 2.51 -7.15 -3.67
CA ALA A 281 2.19 -5.86 -4.29
C ALA A 281 1.14 -6.00 -5.40
N ASN A 282 1.25 -7.02 -6.26
CA ASN A 282 0.29 -7.24 -7.34
C ASN A 282 -1.07 -7.73 -6.84
N VAL A 283 -1.09 -8.64 -5.87
CA VAL A 283 -2.33 -9.14 -5.25
C VAL A 283 -3.09 -7.99 -4.60
N PHE A 284 -2.42 -7.15 -3.81
CA PHE A 284 -3.05 -5.95 -3.24
C PHE A 284 -3.59 -5.05 -4.34
N ARG A 285 -2.75 -4.68 -5.33
CA ARG A 285 -3.13 -3.80 -6.43
C ARG A 285 -4.42 -4.20 -7.14
N TRP A 286 -4.58 -5.50 -7.43
CA TRP A 286 -5.68 -5.98 -8.26
C TRP A 286 -6.88 -6.49 -7.48
N THR A 287 -6.71 -6.90 -6.22
CA THR A 287 -7.78 -7.54 -5.43
C THR A 287 -8.21 -6.73 -4.20
N GLY A 288 -7.38 -5.83 -3.70
CA GLY A 288 -7.57 -5.18 -2.39
C GLY A 288 -7.18 -6.06 -1.20
N HIS A 289 -6.63 -7.26 -1.43
CA HIS A 289 -6.15 -8.12 -0.35
C HIS A 289 -4.81 -7.61 0.17
N PHE A 290 -4.80 -7.22 1.45
CA PHE A 290 -3.67 -6.52 2.08
C PHE A 290 -2.36 -7.34 2.05
N PRO A 291 -1.19 -6.68 1.87
CA PRO A 291 0.10 -7.34 1.80
C PRO A 291 0.40 -8.22 3.02
N GLU A 292 0.07 -7.78 4.23
CA GLU A 292 0.38 -8.44 5.50
C GLU A 292 -0.32 -9.81 5.57
N ARG A 293 -1.56 -9.90 5.09
CA ARG A 293 -2.31 -11.16 4.98
C ARG A 293 -1.80 -12.02 3.83
N THR A 294 -1.46 -11.39 2.70
CA THR A 294 -0.90 -12.11 1.54
C THR A 294 0.40 -12.80 1.92
N ARG A 295 1.24 -12.13 2.72
CA ARG A 295 2.50 -12.67 3.24
C ARG A 295 2.28 -13.93 4.07
N VAL A 296 1.31 -13.90 5.00
CA VAL A 296 0.93 -15.08 5.80
C VAL A 296 0.51 -16.24 4.91
N LEU A 297 -0.36 -15.98 3.92
CA LEU A 297 -0.78 -17.00 2.94
C LEU A 297 0.39 -17.59 2.15
N LEU A 298 1.29 -16.75 1.63
CA LEU A 298 2.42 -17.21 0.82
C LEU A 298 3.44 -18.00 1.64
N ARG A 299 3.71 -17.59 2.88
CA ARG A 299 4.61 -18.31 3.79
C ARG A 299 4.04 -19.68 4.16
N PHE A 300 2.75 -19.76 4.45
CA PHE A 300 2.05 -21.04 4.66
C PHE A 300 2.17 -21.95 3.42
N LEU A 301 1.88 -21.43 2.22
CA LEU A 301 1.99 -22.20 0.97
C LEU A 301 3.43 -22.68 0.71
N ALA A 302 4.44 -21.86 1.00
CA ALA A 302 5.84 -22.24 0.89
C ALA A 302 6.22 -23.36 1.87
N GLU A 303 5.74 -23.30 3.11
CA GLU A 303 5.96 -24.34 4.10
C GLU A 303 5.31 -25.66 3.67
N ARG A 304 4.04 -25.61 3.23
CA ARG A 304 3.32 -26.80 2.73
C ARG A 304 4.00 -27.41 1.51
N ALA A 305 4.43 -26.59 0.54
CA ALA A 305 5.17 -27.08 -0.62
C ALA A 305 6.47 -27.78 -0.23
N GLY A 306 7.17 -27.28 0.80
CA GLY A 306 8.37 -27.94 1.35
C GLY A 306 8.05 -29.28 2.03
N GLN A 307 7.00 -29.34 2.84
CA GLN A 307 6.57 -30.56 3.53
C GLN A 307 6.08 -31.65 2.56
N LEU A 308 5.43 -31.25 1.47
CA LEU A 308 5.00 -32.12 0.37
C LEU A 308 6.14 -32.46 -0.62
N GLN A 309 7.35 -31.94 -0.40
CA GLN A 309 8.50 -32.09 -1.29
C GLN A 309 8.17 -31.77 -2.75
N GLN A 310 7.50 -30.65 -2.99
CA GLN A 310 7.08 -30.21 -4.33
C GLN A 310 8.15 -29.36 -5.02
N GLY A 311 8.25 -29.51 -6.33
CA GLY A 311 9.21 -28.85 -7.21
C GLY A 311 8.60 -28.46 -8.55
N TYR A 312 9.43 -27.85 -9.39
CA TYR A 312 9.05 -27.51 -10.76
C TYR A 312 10.25 -27.70 -11.69
N ALA A 313 9.98 -28.13 -12.93
CA ALA A 313 10.99 -28.16 -13.97
C ALA A 313 11.44 -26.73 -14.30
N THR A 314 12.75 -26.47 -14.24
CA THR A 314 13.31 -25.11 -14.40
C THR A 314 12.98 -24.47 -15.75
N ASN A 315 12.85 -25.26 -16.82
CA ASN A 315 12.40 -24.81 -18.14
C ASN A 315 10.89 -24.47 -18.21
N ARG A 316 10.09 -24.88 -17.21
CA ARG A 316 8.66 -24.59 -17.06
C ARG A 316 8.36 -23.60 -15.94
N GLU A 317 9.38 -22.92 -15.41
CA GLU A 317 9.22 -21.94 -14.33
C GLU A 317 8.09 -20.94 -14.61
N THR A 318 8.03 -20.36 -15.80
CA THR A 318 6.96 -19.42 -16.19
C THR A 318 5.57 -20.05 -16.07
N THR A 319 5.41 -21.33 -16.44
CA THR A 319 4.13 -22.03 -16.31
C THR A 319 3.74 -22.17 -14.84
N ALA A 320 4.69 -22.56 -13.99
CA ALA A 320 4.48 -22.70 -12.55
C ALA A 320 4.13 -21.34 -11.90
N ILE A 321 4.83 -20.27 -12.29
CA ILE A 321 4.54 -18.90 -11.85
C ILE A 321 3.10 -18.52 -12.22
N VAL A 322 2.70 -18.67 -13.48
CA VAL A 322 1.35 -18.31 -13.95
C VAL A 322 0.28 -19.08 -13.17
N ALA A 323 0.44 -20.39 -13.02
CA ALA A 323 -0.52 -21.22 -12.30
C ALA A 323 -0.61 -20.84 -10.80
N PHE A 324 0.54 -20.68 -10.14
CA PHE A 324 0.62 -20.31 -8.73
C PHE A 324 0.01 -18.93 -8.45
N THR A 325 0.42 -17.92 -9.21
CA THR A 325 -0.09 -16.54 -9.05
C THR A 325 -1.59 -16.43 -9.35
N THR A 326 -2.10 -17.20 -10.31
CA THR A 326 -3.55 -17.30 -10.60
C THR A 326 -4.30 -17.89 -9.39
N MET A 327 -3.80 -18.97 -8.82
CA MET A 327 -4.40 -19.59 -7.63
C MET A 327 -4.41 -18.62 -6.44
N VAL A 328 -3.27 -17.99 -6.13
CA VAL A 328 -3.16 -17.02 -5.02
C VAL A 328 -4.13 -15.85 -5.22
N THR A 329 -4.23 -15.32 -6.43
CA THR A 329 -5.17 -14.23 -6.75
C THR A 329 -6.63 -14.66 -6.52
N GLY A 330 -6.99 -15.88 -6.93
CA GLY A 330 -8.33 -16.44 -6.69
C GLY A 330 -8.65 -16.57 -5.20
N LEU A 331 -7.71 -17.06 -4.40
CA LEU A 331 -7.85 -17.15 -2.93
C LEU A 331 -8.00 -15.76 -2.30
N ALA A 332 -7.15 -14.81 -2.68
CA ALA A 332 -7.20 -13.43 -2.21
C ALA A 332 -8.57 -12.77 -2.52
N MET A 333 -9.09 -12.96 -3.74
CA MET A 333 -10.42 -12.45 -4.10
C MET A 333 -11.55 -13.10 -3.29
N ASN A 334 -11.48 -14.41 -3.03
CA ASN A 334 -12.46 -15.07 -2.16
C ASN A 334 -12.44 -14.45 -0.76
N TYR A 335 -11.25 -14.27 -0.19
CA TYR A 335 -11.10 -13.68 1.13
C TYR A 335 -11.67 -12.27 1.19
N VAL A 336 -11.28 -11.39 0.26
CA VAL A 336 -11.79 -10.01 0.22
C VAL A 336 -13.31 -9.97 0.14
N GLN A 337 -13.93 -10.82 -0.68
CA GLN A 337 -15.38 -10.77 -0.90
C GLN A 337 -16.19 -11.50 0.18
N ARG A 338 -15.65 -12.57 0.76
CA ARG A 338 -16.40 -13.50 1.63
C ARG A 338 -15.90 -13.52 3.08
N GLY A 339 -14.71 -13.01 3.35
CA GLY A 339 -14.01 -13.13 4.64
C GLY A 339 -13.29 -14.46 4.83
N SER A 340 -13.25 -15.33 3.81
CA SER A 340 -12.57 -16.63 3.85
C SER A 340 -11.95 -16.99 2.50
N TYR A 341 -10.81 -17.67 2.52
CA TYR A 341 -10.12 -18.12 1.31
C TYR A 341 -10.87 -19.22 0.55
N LEU A 342 -11.63 -20.04 1.28
CA LEU A 342 -12.47 -21.12 0.74
C LEU A 342 -13.97 -20.84 1.00
N PRO A 343 -14.87 -21.34 0.15
CA PRO A 343 -16.32 -21.16 0.27
C PRO A 343 -16.96 -21.68 1.55
#